data_AF-A0A3C1LCS0-F1
#
_entry.id   AF-A0A3C1LCS0-F1
#
_cell.length_a   1.000
_cell.length_b   1.000
_cell.length_c   1.000
_cell.angle_alpha   90.00
_cell.angle_beta   90.00
_cell.angle_gamma   90.00
#
_symmetry.space_group_name_H-M   'P 1'
#
loop_
_entity.id
_entity.type
_entity.pdbx_description
1 polymer ?
#
loop_
_entity_poly.entity_id
_entity_poly.type
_entity_poly.pdbx_seq_one_letter_code
_entity_poly.pdbx_strand_id
1 'polypeptide(L)'
;MPNGSILTKADGLTFWFTEDQAAPALFYKSQHNKVVYEMPVSKVYEVPGFLPIQVVGRIDGMEGIKVRDTKTRFRHVDQSDYTESVQWKFYLDMVGERQFFYDVFEFKNFTSIQYNHQGIAALNSDVQIIAHPELSCMWDDNCYDEMIELLQMFNGFLETYGLNGFLKNADN
;
A
#
# COMPACT_ATOMS: atom_id res chain seq x y z
N MET A 1 -34.08 -1.14 1.15
CA MET A 1 -32.71 -1.32 1.68
C MET A 1 -32.86 -1.77 3.13
N PRO A 2 -32.21 -2.85 3.57
CA PRO A 2 -32.18 -3.18 4.99
C PRO A 2 -31.53 -2.05 5.78
N ASN A 3 -32.04 -1.75 6.97
CA ASN A 3 -31.42 -0.82 7.91
C ASN A 3 -30.03 -1.34 8.28
N GLY A 4 -29.03 -0.45 8.28
CA GLY A 4 -27.64 -0.80 8.62
C GLY A 4 -26.84 -1.31 7.43
N SER A 5 -26.65 -0.49 6.41
CA SER A 5 -25.73 -0.83 5.33
C SER A 5 -25.01 0.41 4.83
N ILE A 6 -23.79 0.20 4.33
CA ILE A 6 -22.89 1.28 3.92
C ILE A 6 -22.70 1.21 2.42
N LEU A 7 -23.01 2.32 1.76
CA LEU A 7 -22.71 2.55 0.35
C LEU A 7 -21.46 3.43 0.25
N THR A 8 -20.45 2.95 -0.48
CA THR A 8 -19.25 3.72 -0.77
C THR A 8 -18.99 3.74 -2.28
N LYS A 9 -18.24 4.74 -2.74
CA LYS A 9 -17.86 4.87 -4.15
C LYS A 9 -16.34 4.82 -4.28
N ALA A 10 -15.85 3.99 -5.19
CA ALA A 10 -14.44 3.89 -5.54
C ALA A 10 -14.33 3.62 -7.05
N ASP A 11 -13.46 4.33 -7.75
CA ASP A 11 -13.18 4.15 -9.18
C ASP A 11 -14.43 4.09 -10.08
N GLY A 12 -15.42 4.93 -9.78
CA GLY A 12 -16.69 4.99 -10.51
C GLY A 12 -17.67 3.85 -10.21
N LEU A 13 -17.29 2.87 -9.39
CA LEU A 13 -18.15 1.81 -8.88
C LEU A 13 -18.81 2.22 -7.57
N THR A 14 -20.02 1.74 -7.34
CA THR A 14 -20.70 1.84 -6.05
C THR A 14 -20.66 0.48 -5.38
N PHE A 15 -20.08 0.42 -4.19
CA PHE A 15 -19.99 -0.77 -3.36
C PHE A 15 -20.99 -0.70 -2.21
N TRP A 16 -21.63 -1.82 -1.95
CA TRP A 16 -22.49 -2.05 -0.81
C TRP A 16 -21.82 -3.02 0.15
N PHE A 17 -21.73 -2.62 1.42
CA PHE A 17 -21.25 -3.43 2.53
C PHE A 17 -22.33 -3.51 3.61
N THR A 18 -22.42 -4.65 4.29
CA THR A 18 -23.15 -4.75 5.57
C THR A 18 -22.43 -3.94 6.66
N GLU A 19 -23.10 -3.65 7.78
CA GLU A 19 -22.42 -3.01 8.92
C GLU A 19 -21.22 -3.84 9.39
N ASP A 20 -21.40 -5.16 9.52
CA ASP A 20 -20.34 -6.07 9.96
C ASP A 20 -19.12 -6.04 9.03
N GLN A 21 -19.35 -5.99 7.71
CA GLN A 21 -18.27 -5.91 6.73
C GLN A 21 -17.57 -4.54 6.79
N ALA A 22 -18.30 -3.46 7.01
CA ALA A 22 -17.72 -2.12 7.06
C ALA A 22 -17.11 -1.76 8.43
N ALA A 23 -17.51 -2.44 9.50
CA ALA A 23 -17.11 -2.13 10.87
C ALA A 23 -15.58 -2.08 11.08
N PRO A 24 -14.76 -3.01 10.55
CA PRO A 24 -13.30 -2.94 10.71
C PRO A 24 -12.71 -1.65 10.12
N ALA A 25 -13.14 -1.25 8.92
CA ALA A 25 -12.65 -0.04 8.26
C ALA A 25 -13.13 1.24 8.94
N LEU A 26 -14.38 1.25 9.43
CA LEU A 26 -14.91 2.37 10.21
C LEU A 26 -14.18 2.53 11.54
N PHE A 27 -13.92 1.42 12.23
CA PHE A 27 -13.15 1.42 13.47
C PHE A 27 -11.74 1.95 13.23
N TYR A 28 -11.04 1.43 12.22
CA TYR A 28 -9.72 1.93 11.80
C TYR A 28 -9.75 3.46 11.56
N LYS A 29 -10.69 3.94 10.74
CA LYS A 29 -10.83 5.38 10.45
C LYS A 29 -11.08 6.21 11.72
N SER A 30 -11.79 5.67 12.71
CA SER A 30 -12.01 6.37 13.98
C SER A 30 -10.74 6.51 14.81
N GLN A 31 -9.82 5.54 14.74
CA GLN A 31 -8.55 5.57 15.46
C GLN A 31 -7.52 6.48 14.77
N HIS A 32 -7.55 6.53 13.44
CA HIS A 32 -6.57 7.24 12.62
C HIS A 32 -7.14 8.49 11.93
N ASN A 33 -7.94 9.26 12.67
CA ASN A 33 -8.68 10.40 12.12
C ASN A 33 -7.83 11.65 11.77
N LYS A 34 -6.51 11.59 12.01
CA LYS A 34 -5.54 12.65 11.70
C LYS A 34 -4.58 12.30 10.58
N VAL A 35 -4.77 11.15 9.92
CA VAL A 35 -3.94 10.74 8.80
C VAL A 35 -4.08 11.73 7.64
N VAL A 36 -2.94 12.15 7.09
CA VAL A 36 -2.86 12.81 5.78
C VAL A 36 -2.73 11.71 4.73
N TYR A 37 -3.78 11.54 3.92
CA TYR A 37 -3.84 10.46 2.94
C TYR A 37 -3.21 10.85 1.60
N GLU A 38 -2.79 9.83 0.85
CA GLU A 38 -2.46 9.93 -0.58
C GLU A 38 -1.34 10.95 -0.87
N MET A 39 -0.28 10.91 -0.08
CA MET A 39 0.83 11.87 -0.14
C MET A 39 1.82 11.49 -1.25
N PRO A 40 1.98 12.32 -2.30
CA PRO A 40 2.97 12.05 -3.34
C PRO A 40 4.39 12.26 -2.79
N VAL A 41 5.28 11.32 -3.11
CA VAL A 41 6.70 11.38 -2.72
C VAL A 41 7.59 11.00 -3.89
N SER A 42 8.78 11.56 -3.94
CA SER A 42 9.79 11.15 -4.90
C SER A 42 11.19 11.51 -4.41
N LYS A 43 12.18 10.71 -4.81
CA LYS A 43 13.59 10.97 -4.53
C LYS A 43 14.45 10.41 -5.65
N VAL A 44 15.52 11.13 -5.98
CA VAL A 44 16.55 10.66 -6.91
C VAL A 44 17.62 9.95 -6.10
N TYR A 45 17.94 8.72 -6.50
CA TYR A 45 18.94 7.88 -5.88
C TYR A 45 20.15 7.78 -6.80
N GLU A 46 21.32 8.09 -6.24
CA GLU A 46 22.60 7.85 -6.88
C GLU A 46 22.97 6.38 -6.71
N VAL A 47 23.14 5.67 -7.82
CA VAL A 47 23.43 4.23 -7.83
C VAL A 47 24.86 4.01 -8.29
N PRO A 48 25.77 3.50 -7.44
CA PRO A 48 27.18 3.35 -7.79
C PRO A 48 27.38 2.51 -9.05
N GLY A 49 28.04 3.10 -10.05
CA GLY A 49 28.35 2.44 -11.33
C GLY A 49 27.23 2.50 -12.38
N PHE A 50 26.09 3.14 -12.08
CA PHE A 50 24.93 3.21 -12.96
C PHE A 50 24.37 4.64 -13.08
N LEU A 51 23.32 4.82 -13.88
CA LEU A 51 22.59 6.08 -13.98
C LEU A 51 21.76 6.34 -12.70
N PRO A 52 21.58 7.60 -12.29
CA PRO A 52 20.68 7.94 -11.18
C PRO A 52 19.25 7.51 -11.49
N ILE A 53 18.52 7.03 -10.48
CA ILE A 53 17.13 6.59 -10.60
C ILE A 53 16.23 7.48 -9.75
N GLN A 54 15.26 8.13 -10.39
CA GLN A 54 14.16 8.74 -9.66
C GLN A 54 13.12 7.67 -9.31
N VAL A 55 12.93 7.44 -8.01
CA VAL A 55 11.82 6.62 -7.51
C VAL A 55 10.69 7.56 -7.13
N VAL A 56 9.50 7.27 -7.64
CA VAL A 56 8.25 7.99 -7.35
C VAL A 56 7.31 7.06 -6.62
N GLY A 57 6.52 7.61 -5.70
CA GLY A 57 5.60 6.83 -4.89
C GLY A 57 4.45 7.67 -4.36
N ARG A 58 3.50 6.98 -3.73
CA ARG A 58 2.35 7.61 -3.09
C ARG A 58 2.10 6.90 -1.78
N ILE A 59 2.36 7.58 -0.68
CA ILE A 59 2.13 7.06 0.66
C ILE A 59 0.63 7.08 0.93
N ASP A 60 0.06 5.93 1.31
CA ASP A 60 -1.37 5.82 1.60
C ASP A 60 -1.76 6.75 2.76
N GLY A 61 -0.95 6.80 3.82
CA GLY A 61 -1.22 7.64 4.98
C GLY A 61 0.04 8.08 5.75
N MET A 62 0.02 9.32 6.22
CA MET A 62 1.01 9.87 7.16
C MET A 62 0.31 10.33 8.45
N GLU A 63 0.68 9.75 9.60
CA GLU A 63 0.14 10.08 10.91
C GLU A 63 1.23 10.58 11.86
N GLY A 64 1.43 11.90 11.89
CA GLY A 64 2.57 12.48 12.60
C GLY A 64 3.88 12.02 11.95
N ILE A 65 4.69 11.26 12.69
CA ILE A 65 5.97 10.68 12.23
C ILE A 65 5.84 9.21 11.77
N LYS A 66 4.62 8.69 11.70
CA LYS A 66 4.33 7.31 11.32
C LYS A 66 3.83 7.26 9.90
N VAL A 67 4.55 6.53 9.05
CA VAL A 67 4.07 6.20 7.71
C VAL A 67 3.14 4.99 7.83
N ARG A 68 1.98 5.05 7.18
CA ARG A 68 0.95 4.00 7.20
C ARG A 68 0.60 3.57 5.79
N ASP A 69 0.35 2.28 5.63
CA ASP A 69 -0.03 1.68 4.37
C ASP A 69 -1.12 0.64 4.59
N THR A 70 -2.26 0.82 3.91
CA THR A 70 -3.45 -0.01 4.10
C THR A 70 -3.46 -1.11 3.06
N LYS A 71 -3.49 -2.36 3.50
CA LYS A 71 -3.48 -3.52 2.59
C LYS A 71 -4.68 -4.42 2.80
N THR A 72 -5.32 -4.78 1.71
CA THR A 72 -6.33 -5.84 1.68
C THR A 72 -5.71 -7.15 1.22
N ARG A 73 -6.06 -8.26 1.87
CA ARG A 73 -5.63 -9.61 1.47
C ARG A 73 -6.83 -10.54 1.36
N PHE A 74 -6.83 -11.37 0.32
CA PHE A 74 -7.83 -12.43 0.07
C PHE A 74 -7.31 -13.82 0.43
N ARG A 75 -6.11 -13.90 1.01
CA ARG A 75 -5.45 -15.11 1.49
C ARG A 75 -4.93 -14.85 2.90
N HIS A 76 -4.52 -15.93 3.57
CA HIS A 76 -3.89 -15.84 4.88
C HIS A 76 -2.71 -14.86 4.86
N VAL A 77 -2.61 -14.04 5.91
CA VAL A 77 -1.58 -13.01 6.05
C VAL A 77 -0.31 -13.67 6.57
N ASP A 78 0.75 -13.66 5.76
CA ASP A 78 2.10 -13.93 6.21
C ASP A 78 2.78 -12.59 6.51
N GLN A 79 3.38 -12.45 7.70
CA GLN A 79 4.06 -11.22 8.11
C GLN A 79 5.30 -10.95 7.26
N SER A 80 6.00 -12.01 6.82
CA SER A 80 7.22 -11.91 6.02
C SER A 80 6.99 -11.21 4.67
N ASP A 81 5.81 -11.42 4.06
CA ASP A 81 5.36 -10.74 2.82
C ASP A 81 5.44 -9.20 2.91
N TYR A 82 5.49 -8.65 4.12
CA TYR A 82 5.51 -7.21 4.38
C TYR A 82 6.84 -6.75 4.96
N THR A 83 7.32 -7.40 6.02
CA THR A 83 8.52 -6.95 6.74
C THR A 83 9.78 -7.08 5.89
N GLU A 84 9.84 -8.09 5.01
CA GLU A 84 10.97 -8.30 4.11
C GLU A 84 10.87 -7.46 2.82
N SER A 85 9.75 -6.78 2.60
CA SER A 85 9.58 -5.89 1.47
C SER A 85 10.51 -4.68 1.55
N VAL A 86 10.96 -4.20 0.40
CA VAL A 86 11.73 -2.96 0.25
C VAL A 86 10.83 -1.72 0.11
N GLN A 87 9.54 -1.90 -0.14
CA GLN A 87 8.60 -0.79 -0.38
C GLN A 87 8.58 0.22 0.78
N TRP A 88 8.43 -0.26 2.02
CA TRP A 88 8.34 0.61 3.18
C TRP A 88 9.64 1.37 3.44
N LYS A 89 10.80 0.78 3.08
CA LYS A 89 12.12 1.40 3.20
C LYS A 89 12.21 2.62 2.29
N PHE A 90 11.81 2.49 1.02
CA PHE A 90 11.74 3.63 0.10
C PHE A 90 10.87 4.76 0.67
N TYR A 91 9.69 4.45 1.18
CA TYR A 91 8.81 5.48 1.76
C TYR A 91 9.46 6.18 2.95
N LEU A 92 10.01 5.45 3.92
CA LEU A 92 10.69 6.04 5.07
C LEU A 92 11.85 6.95 4.67
N ASP A 93 12.70 6.51 3.74
CA ASP A 93 13.85 7.28 3.27
C ASP A 93 13.44 8.54 2.46
N MET A 94 12.33 8.48 1.71
CA MET A 94 11.81 9.65 0.99
C MET A 94 11.28 10.74 1.91
N VAL A 95 10.68 10.36 3.05
CA VAL A 95 10.12 11.33 4.00
C VAL A 95 11.04 11.64 5.20
N GLY A 96 12.16 10.92 5.32
CA GLY A 96 13.12 11.08 6.43
C GLY A 96 12.61 10.54 7.77
N GLU A 97 11.71 9.56 7.75
CA GLU A 97 11.11 8.97 8.94
C GLU A 97 11.66 7.57 9.24
N ARG A 98 11.30 7.01 10.41
CA ARG A 98 11.86 5.72 10.87
C ARG A 98 10.83 4.66 11.23
N GLN A 99 9.54 4.98 11.16
CA GLN A 99 8.45 4.11 11.61
C GLN A 99 7.41 3.93 10.52
N PHE A 100 7.20 2.68 10.12
CA PHE A 100 6.22 2.30 9.13
C PHE A 100 5.25 1.26 9.70
N PHE A 101 3.97 1.37 9.36
CA PHE A 101 2.94 0.43 9.81
C PHE A 101 2.11 -0.04 8.62
N TYR A 102 1.98 -1.36 8.47
CA TYR A 102 0.96 -1.93 7.60
C TYR A 102 -0.33 -2.17 8.38
N ASP A 103 -1.42 -1.62 7.86
CA ASP A 103 -2.78 -1.79 8.36
C ASP A 103 -3.50 -2.82 7.48
N VAL A 104 -3.50 -4.09 7.91
CA VAL A 104 -3.91 -5.23 7.06
C VAL A 104 -5.34 -5.69 7.34
N PHE A 105 -6.14 -5.77 6.29
CA PHE A 105 -7.52 -6.28 6.31
C PHE A 105 -7.60 -7.59 5.50
N GLU A 106 -7.91 -8.70 6.16
CA GLU A 106 -8.12 -10.01 5.53
C GLU A 106 -9.60 -10.23 5.20
N PHE A 107 -9.88 -10.62 3.96
CA PHE A 107 -11.19 -11.01 3.47
C PHE A 107 -11.29 -12.54 3.47
N LYS A 108 -12.00 -13.10 4.45
CA LYS A 108 -12.28 -14.55 4.53
C LYS A 108 -13.54 -14.92 3.75
N ASN A 109 -13.53 -16.12 3.17
CA ASN A 109 -14.60 -16.66 2.32
C ASN A 109 -14.90 -15.84 1.05
N PHE A 110 -13.99 -14.93 0.68
CA PHE A 110 -14.13 -14.19 -0.57
C PHE A 110 -14.00 -15.11 -1.77
N THR A 111 -14.97 -15.05 -2.67
CA THR A 111 -14.97 -15.82 -3.93
C THR A 111 -15.12 -14.91 -5.14
N SER A 112 -16.02 -13.94 -5.08
CA SER A 112 -16.28 -12.99 -6.15
C SER A 112 -17.09 -11.80 -5.65
N ILE A 113 -17.09 -10.73 -6.45
CA ILE A 113 -17.99 -9.59 -6.28
C ILE A 113 -19.29 -9.88 -7.05
N GLN A 114 -20.42 -9.63 -6.40
CA GLN A 114 -21.75 -9.73 -6.99
C GLN A 114 -22.23 -8.35 -7.45
N TYR A 115 -23.01 -8.31 -8.54
CA TYR A 115 -23.60 -7.06 -9.04
C TYR A 115 -25.12 -7.18 -9.08
N ASN A 116 -25.82 -6.18 -8.58
CA ASN A 116 -27.26 -6.10 -8.75
C ASN A 116 -27.64 -5.48 -10.11
N HIS A 117 -28.94 -5.47 -10.44
CA HIS A 117 -29.47 -4.90 -11.68
C HIS A 117 -29.21 -3.39 -11.86
N GLN A 118 -28.77 -2.69 -10.81
CA GLN A 118 -28.41 -1.27 -10.80
C GLN A 118 -26.89 -1.07 -10.93
N GLY A 119 -26.12 -2.16 -11.11
CA GLY A 119 -24.66 -2.11 -11.19
C GLY A 119 -23.96 -1.88 -9.84
N ILE A 120 -24.65 -2.04 -8.71
CA ILE A 120 -24.04 -1.92 -7.39
C ILE A 120 -23.30 -3.22 -7.08
N ALA A 121 -22.01 -3.09 -6.79
CA ALA A 121 -21.13 -4.16 -6.37
C ALA A 121 -21.37 -4.51 -4.89
N ALA A 122 -21.39 -5.80 -4.57
CA ALA A 122 -21.57 -6.30 -3.21
C ALA A 122 -20.72 -7.55 -2.97
N LEU A 123 -20.39 -7.82 -1.72
CA LEU A 123 -19.80 -9.08 -1.29
C LEU A 123 -20.90 -10.07 -0.89
N ASN A 124 -20.60 -11.38 -0.97
CA ASN A 124 -21.48 -12.37 -0.37
C ASN A 124 -21.60 -12.13 1.15
N SER A 125 -22.74 -12.47 1.74
CA SER A 125 -23.01 -12.18 3.15
C SER A 125 -22.15 -13.00 4.13
N ASP A 126 -21.56 -14.10 3.68
CA ASP A 126 -20.63 -14.94 4.45
C ASP A 126 -19.17 -14.45 4.41
N VAL A 127 -18.88 -13.41 3.62
CA VAL A 127 -17.56 -12.78 3.59
C VAL A 127 -17.34 -11.99 4.89
N GLN A 128 -16.26 -12.33 5.58
CA GLN A 128 -15.82 -11.65 6.79
C GLN A 128 -14.60 -10.79 6.46
N ILE A 129 -14.59 -9.56 6.98
CA ILE A 129 -13.44 -8.67 6.89
C ILE A 129 -12.83 -8.58 8.28
N ILE A 130 -11.55 -8.95 8.41
CA ILE A 130 -10.83 -9.03 9.67
C ILE A 130 -9.68 -8.03 9.62
N ALA A 131 -9.69 -7.05 10.52
CA ALA A 131 -8.51 -6.21 10.76
C ALA A 131 -7.50 -6.98 11.61
N HIS A 132 -6.29 -7.13 11.09
CA HIS A 132 -5.16 -7.69 11.83
C HIS A 132 -4.49 -6.61 12.70
N PRO A 133 -3.74 -7.00 13.74
CA PRO A 133 -2.84 -6.07 14.43
C PRO A 133 -1.91 -5.37 13.44
N GLU A 134 -1.60 -4.09 13.71
CA GLU A 134 -0.65 -3.34 12.89
C GLU A 134 0.70 -4.06 12.82
N LEU A 135 1.25 -4.19 11.61
CA LEU A 135 2.58 -4.76 11.41
C LEU A 135 3.58 -3.61 11.34
N SER A 136 4.41 -3.47 12.38
CA SER A 136 5.43 -2.43 12.45
C SER A 136 6.70 -2.83 11.70
N CYS A 137 7.20 -1.95 10.85
CA CYS A 137 8.53 -2.02 10.24
C CYS A 137 9.35 -0.79 10.69
N MET A 138 10.57 -1.04 11.14
CA MET A 138 11.43 0.00 11.73
C MET A 138 12.69 0.16 10.88
N TRP A 139 13.09 1.40 10.64
CA TRP A 139 14.33 1.69 9.93
C TRP A 139 15.55 1.25 10.74
N ASP A 140 16.35 0.35 10.16
CA ASP A 140 17.64 -0.10 10.66
C ASP A 140 18.80 0.30 9.73
N ASP A 141 20.02 -0.08 10.12
CA ASP A 141 21.23 0.32 9.40
C ASP A 141 21.39 -0.39 8.03
N ASN A 142 20.69 -1.51 7.80
CA ASN A 142 20.76 -2.26 6.55
C ASN A 142 19.74 -1.76 5.50
N CYS A 143 18.70 -1.05 5.94
CA CYS A 143 17.60 -0.62 5.07
C CYS A 143 18.07 0.13 3.81
N TYR A 144 19.05 1.03 3.96
CA TYR A 144 19.58 1.80 2.83
C TYR A 144 20.31 0.90 1.83
N ASP A 145 21.15 -0.01 2.33
CA ASP A 145 21.95 -0.90 1.49
C ASP A 145 21.04 -1.83 0.68
N GLU A 146 20.01 -2.41 1.30
CA GLU A 146 19.03 -3.26 0.60
C GLU A 146 18.25 -2.50 -0.48
N MET A 147 17.93 -1.22 -0.26
CA MET A 147 17.32 -0.37 -1.28
C MET A 147 18.26 -0.14 -2.46
N ILE A 148 19.54 0.16 -2.19
CA ILE A 148 20.55 0.39 -3.23
C ILE A 148 20.83 -0.89 -4.01
N GLU A 149 20.91 -2.04 -3.35
CA GLU A 149 21.07 -3.35 -4.01
C GLU A 149 19.94 -3.61 -5.02
N LEU A 150 18.68 -3.35 -4.64
CA LEU A 150 17.56 -3.47 -5.58
C LEU A 150 17.70 -2.52 -6.77
N LEU A 151 18.10 -1.27 -6.54
CA LEU A 151 18.30 -0.29 -7.62
C LEU A 151 19.47 -0.66 -8.54
N GLN A 152 20.52 -1.29 -8.01
CA GLN A 152 21.62 -1.85 -8.79
C GLN A 152 21.13 -3.02 -9.64
N MET A 153 20.35 -3.94 -9.07
CA MET A 153 19.76 -5.06 -9.82
C MET A 153 18.85 -4.56 -10.95
N PHE A 154 18.03 -3.54 -10.67
CA PHE A 154 17.16 -2.93 -11.66
C PHE A 154 17.96 -2.25 -12.79
N ASN A 155 18.97 -1.45 -12.47
CA ASN A 155 19.83 -0.84 -13.49
C ASN A 155 20.59 -1.88 -14.32
N GLY A 156 21.16 -2.90 -13.67
CA GLY A 156 21.86 -3.98 -14.36
C GLY A 156 20.94 -4.73 -15.33
N PHE A 157 19.67 -4.93 -14.97
CA PHE A 157 18.65 -5.42 -15.88
C PHE A 157 18.46 -4.48 -17.08
N LEU A 158 18.29 -3.17 -16.86
CA LEU A 158 18.11 -2.22 -17.95
C LEU A 158 19.29 -2.21 -18.92
N GLU A 159 20.53 -2.21 -18.40
CA GLU A 159 21.74 -2.25 -19.22
C GLU A 159 21.84 -3.53 -20.05
N THR A 160 21.63 -4.69 -19.39
CA THR A 160 21.70 -6.01 -20.04
C THR A 160 20.79 -6.10 -21.25
N TYR A 161 19.62 -5.47 -21.18
CA TYR A 161 18.61 -5.49 -22.24
C TYR A 161 18.56 -4.21 -23.09
N GLY A 162 19.49 -3.26 -22.91
CA GLY A 162 19.53 -2.01 -23.67
C GLY A 162 18.32 -1.10 -23.45
N LEU A 163 17.71 -1.14 -22.26
CA LEU A 163 16.46 -0.46 -21.91
C LEU A 163 16.66 0.92 -21.25
N ASN A 164 17.91 1.39 -21.10
CA ASN A 164 18.20 2.69 -20.46
C ASN A 164 17.46 3.87 -21.11
N GLY A 165 17.13 3.79 -22.41
CA GLY A 165 16.36 4.82 -23.10
C GLY A 165 14.92 4.99 -22.62
N PHE A 166 14.39 4.07 -21.81
CA PHE A 166 13.07 4.18 -21.18
C PHE A 166 13.10 4.98 -19.88
N LEU A 167 14.28 5.20 -19.29
CA LEU A 167 14.42 6.13 -18.19
C LEU A 167 14.23 7.55 -18.73
N LYS A 168 13.16 8.21 -18.30
CA LYS A 168 12.95 9.62 -18.59
C LYS A 168 13.84 10.44 -17.67
N ASN A 169 14.50 11.46 -18.22
CA ASN A 169 15.17 12.46 -17.39
C ASN A 169 14.12 13.13 -16.49
N ALA A 170 14.49 13.39 -15.23
CA ALA A 170 13.63 14.05 -14.25
C ALA A 170 13.22 15.49 -14.66
N ASP A 171 13.84 16.03 -15.71
CA ASP A 171 13.54 17.33 -16.30
C ASP A 171 12.70 17.16 -17.59
N ASN A 172 11.39 16.93 -17.44
CA ASN A 172 10.33 17.28 -18.40
C ASN A 172 8.94 17.09 -17.77
#